data_AF-A0A3A0E580-F1
#
_entry.id   AF-A0A3A0E580-F1
#
_cell.length_a   1.000
_cell.length_b   1.000
_cell.length_c   1.000
_cell.angle_alpha   90.00
_cell.angle_beta   90.00
_cell.angle_gamma   90.00
#
_symmetry.space_group_name_H-M   'P 1'
#
loop_
_entity.id
_entity.type
_entity.pdbx_description
1 polymer ?
#
loop_
_entity_poly.entity_id
_entity_poly.type
_entity_poly.pdbx_seq_one_letter_code
_entity_poly.pdbx_strand_id
1 'polypeptide(L)'
;MLFLPNHRCEHTMRMNRKRRSRRGGMLVLIAICMPVFLFMAAFAVDVAYMQLTRTELRTATDAAARAGAKTLSLTQDDKAARAAARDAALRNKVAGAGLIVRDGQIDLGIGAQASDVSRFAFSPGGSTLNAVRVRGRRTNSSAAGPVGLLLGRVMGVTQFQPVSVATSTQLDRDICLVVDRSGSMMESINGGSLPGGACSVPHPDSRWMALNTAVLAFLDELEATHQQEKCALVSYSSAGIGCGTSFTTSDVNAPLSLDYTLIRDEMARLSSGPVQGRTAISAGIDNGVNVLTGKDIRRYAVKTMVVMTDGLHNTGREPILSARDAAKRGITVNTVTFSVDADLARMKAVAEATGGRHFHAPDATALEDIFREIAATLPVMLTE
;
A
#
# COMPACT_ATOMS: atom_id res chain seq x y z
N MET A 1 -93.15 40.11 60.88
CA MET A 1 -92.51 39.75 62.16
C MET A 1 -91.02 39.67 61.90
N LEU A 2 -90.24 40.69 62.23
CA LEU A 2 -89.82 41.17 63.57
C LEU A 2 -88.44 40.58 63.95
N PHE A 3 -87.57 41.52 64.32
CA PHE A 3 -86.42 41.42 65.22
C PHE A 3 -85.05 40.94 64.69
N LEU A 4 -84.18 41.94 64.46
CA LEU A 4 -82.80 42.05 64.99
C LEU A 4 -82.72 41.50 66.44
N PRO A 5 -81.56 41.01 66.98
CA PRO A 5 -80.33 41.82 67.09
C PRO A 5 -78.93 41.12 67.20
N ASN A 6 -77.92 41.86 66.75
CA ASN A 6 -76.62 42.22 67.36
C ASN A 6 -75.79 41.17 68.15
N HIS A 7 -74.53 40.95 67.73
CA HIS A 7 -73.38 40.79 68.64
C HIS A 7 -72.07 41.26 67.98
N ARG A 8 -71.34 42.11 68.71
CA ARG A 8 -69.97 42.57 68.44
C ARG A 8 -68.98 41.39 68.55
N CYS A 9 -67.91 41.37 67.75
CA CYS A 9 -66.52 41.22 68.24
C CYS A 9 -65.45 41.25 67.14
N GLU A 10 -64.40 41.99 67.47
CA GLU A 10 -62.96 41.74 67.23
C GLU A 10 -62.34 41.90 65.82
N HIS A 11 -61.60 43.02 65.72
CA HIS A 11 -60.51 43.26 64.80
C HIS A 11 -59.43 42.16 64.86
N THR A 12 -59.29 41.40 63.77
CA THR A 12 -58.06 40.65 63.48
C THR A 12 -57.25 41.40 62.42
N MET A 13 -56.24 42.14 62.87
CA MET A 13 -55.29 42.82 62.00
C MET A 13 -54.33 41.79 61.39
N ARG A 14 -54.65 41.28 60.19
CA ARG A 14 -53.73 40.46 59.38
C ARG A 14 -52.60 41.34 58.84
N MET A 15 -51.44 41.33 59.49
CA MET A 15 -50.21 41.92 58.95
C MET A 15 -49.79 41.19 57.67
N ASN A 16 -50.06 41.83 56.53
CA ASN A 16 -49.60 41.39 55.23
C ASN A 16 -48.09 41.68 55.09
N ARG A 17 -47.25 40.72 55.50
CA ARG A 17 -45.79 40.78 55.34
C ARG A 17 -45.45 40.73 53.85
N LYS A 18 -45.38 41.91 53.20
CA LYS A 18 -44.86 42.04 51.83
C LYS A 18 -43.47 41.41 51.77
N ARG A 19 -43.37 40.22 51.15
CA ARG A 19 -42.09 39.62 50.76
C ARG A 19 -41.38 40.61 49.82
N ARG A 20 -40.37 41.32 50.32
CA ARG A 20 -39.47 42.15 49.50
C ARG A 20 -38.86 41.24 48.43
N SER A 21 -39.32 41.39 47.18
CA SER A 21 -38.79 40.60 46.07
C SER A 21 -37.35 41.05 45.79
N ARG A 22 -36.37 40.16 46.00
CA ARG A 22 -34.95 40.35 45.67
C ARG A 22 -34.72 40.31 44.14
N ARG A 23 -35.45 41.15 43.37
CA ARG A 23 -35.43 41.15 41.90
C ARG A 23 -34.31 42.00 41.28
N GLY A 24 -33.61 42.82 42.05
CA GLY A 24 -32.53 43.69 41.54
C GLY A 24 -31.15 43.01 41.48
N GLY A 25 -30.81 42.17 42.46
CA GLY A 25 -29.47 41.54 42.52
C GLY A 25 -29.21 40.54 41.39
N MET A 26 -30.24 39.81 40.96
CA MET A 26 -30.15 38.87 39.83
C MET A 26 -29.89 39.58 38.50
N LEU A 27 -30.47 40.77 38.28
CA LEU A 27 -30.23 41.54 37.06
C LEU A 27 -28.77 41.98 36.94
N VAL A 28 -28.16 42.42 38.06
CA VAL A 28 -26.73 42.79 38.09
C VAL A 28 -25.84 41.58 37.83
N LEU A 29 -26.15 40.42 38.43
CA LEU A 29 -25.42 39.18 38.19
C LEU A 29 -25.52 38.74 36.72
N ILE A 30 -26.72 38.76 36.14
CA ILE A 30 -26.94 38.40 34.73
C ILE A 30 -26.20 39.36 33.80
N ALA A 31 -26.22 40.67 34.08
CA ALA A 31 -25.51 41.67 33.28
C ALA A 31 -23.99 41.45 33.26
N ILE A 32 -23.40 40.87 34.32
CA ILE A 32 -21.98 40.54 34.39
C ILE A 32 -21.71 39.15 33.77
N CYS A 33 -22.56 38.15 34.04
CA CYS A 33 -22.35 36.80 33.56
C CYS A 33 -22.61 36.65 32.05
N MET A 34 -23.58 37.36 31.47
CA MET A 34 -23.92 37.23 30.05
C MET A 34 -22.74 37.55 29.12
N PRO A 35 -22.00 38.68 29.28
CA PRO A 35 -20.80 38.93 28.50
C PRO A 35 -19.73 37.84 28.64
N VAL A 36 -19.53 37.32 29.86
CA VAL A 36 -18.54 36.26 30.12
C VAL A 36 -18.92 34.97 29.37
N PHE A 37 -20.19 34.57 29.41
CA PHE A 37 -20.67 33.41 28.66
C PHE A 37 -20.53 33.60 27.14
N LEU A 38 -20.86 34.78 26.62
CA LEU A 38 -20.69 35.08 25.19
C LEU A 38 -19.21 35.05 24.78
N PHE A 39 -18.30 35.56 25.61
CA PHE A 39 -16.86 35.47 25.39
C PHE A 39 -16.38 34.00 25.36
N MET A 40 -16.83 33.19 26.31
CA MET A 40 -16.43 31.78 26.37
C MET A 40 -16.98 30.97 25.19
N ALA A 41 -18.22 31.24 24.77
CA ALA A 41 -18.81 30.63 23.58
C ALA A 41 -18.06 31.05 22.30
N ALA A 42 -17.72 32.35 22.17
CA ALA A 42 -16.96 32.86 21.06
C ALA A 42 -15.57 32.20 20.94
N PHE A 43 -14.88 32.10 22.08
CA PHE A 43 -13.60 31.41 22.18
C PHE A 43 -13.72 29.93 21.80
N ALA A 44 -14.74 29.23 22.28
CA ALA A 44 -14.96 27.82 21.94
C ALA A 44 -15.18 27.61 20.44
N VAL A 45 -15.93 28.50 19.78
CA VAL A 45 -16.15 28.44 18.32
C VAL A 45 -14.85 28.66 17.55
N ASP A 46 -14.05 29.66 17.92
CA ASP A 46 -12.76 29.90 17.26
C ASP A 46 -11.79 28.74 17.46
N VAL A 47 -11.73 28.17 18.67
CA VAL A 47 -10.91 26.97 18.95
C VAL A 47 -11.35 25.79 18.11
N ALA A 48 -12.66 25.51 18.03
CA ALA A 48 -13.19 24.45 17.19
C ALA A 48 -12.85 24.67 15.71
N TYR A 49 -12.98 25.90 15.22
CA TYR A 49 -12.64 26.27 13.85
C TYR A 49 -11.13 26.14 13.54
N MET A 50 -10.26 26.50 14.50
CA MET A 50 -8.81 26.29 14.37
C MET A 50 -8.46 24.80 14.27
N GLN A 51 -9.10 23.94 15.06
CA GLN A 51 -8.86 22.49 15.02
C GLN A 51 -9.37 21.88 13.71
N LEU A 52 -10.56 22.28 13.26
CA LEU A 52 -11.08 21.87 11.94
C LEU A 52 -10.11 22.25 10.82
N THR A 53 -9.65 23.50 10.80
CA THR A 53 -8.71 24.00 9.80
C THR A 53 -7.38 23.23 9.81
N ARG A 54 -6.88 22.84 10.99
CA ARG A 54 -5.67 21.99 11.11
C ARG A 54 -5.88 20.62 10.49
N THR A 55 -7.02 19.98 10.77
CA THR A 55 -7.36 18.67 10.21
C THR A 55 -7.49 18.75 8.70
N GLU A 56 -8.23 19.74 8.18
CA GLU A 56 -8.37 19.97 6.74
C GLU A 56 -7.02 20.22 6.06
N LEU A 57 -6.15 21.05 6.68
CA LEU A 57 -4.80 21.30 6.15
C LEU A 57 -3.97 20.01 6.09
N ARG A 58 -4.06 19.17 7.12
CA ARG A 58 -3.36 17.89 7.15
C ARG A 58 -3.85 16.99 6.03
N THR A 59 -5.16 16.78 5.91
CA THR A 59 -5.75 15.96 4.83
C THR A 59 -5.37 16.46 3.43
N ALA A 60 -5.40 17.78 3.20
CA ALA A 60 -5.00 18.37 1.93
C ALA A 60 -3.50 18.16 1.62
N THR A 61 -2.65 18.26 2.64
CA THR A 61 -1.20 18.07 2.51
C THR A 61 -0.85 16.59 2.27
N ASP A 62 -1.50 15.67 2.98
CA ASP A 62 -1.33 14.22 2.82
C ASP A 62 -1.76 13.77 1.42
N ALA A 63 -2.91 14.25 0.95
CA ALA A 63 -3.41 13.97 -0.39
C ALA A 63 -2.46 14.48 -1.48
N ALA A 64 -1.90 15.69 -1.30
CA ALA A 64 -0.92 16.26 -2.21
C ALA A 64 0.39 15.45 -2.26
N ALA A 65 0.91 15.04 -1.10
CA ALA A 65 2.11 14.21 -1.02
C ALA A 65 1.91 12.85 -1.70
N ARG A 66 0.77 12.18 -1.44
CA ARG A 66 0.44 10.88 -2.08
C ARG A 66 0.29 10.99 -3.59
N ALA A 67 -0.44 11.99 -4.08
CA ALA A 67 -0.62 12.19 -5.51
C ALA A 67 0.72 12.46 -6.22
N GLY A 68 1.57 13.31 -5.62
CA GLY A 68 2.91 13.56 -6.13
C GLY A 68 3.78 12.32 -6.17
N ALA A 69 3.82 11.55 -5.08
CA ALA A 69 4.62 10.32 -4.98
C ALA A 69 4.16 9.24 -5.97
N LYS A 70 2.83 9.05 -6.13
CA LYS A 70 2.27 8.13 -7.12
C LYS A 70 2.67 8.52 -8.55
N THR A 71 2.50 9.78 -8.93
CA THR A 71 2.85 10.21 -10.28
C THR A 71 4.36 10.14 -10.52
N LEU A 72 5.18 10.51 -9.53
CA LEU A 72 6.63 10.35 -9.61
C LEU A 72 7.04 8.91 -9.90
N SER A 73 6.42 7.95 -9.22
CA SER A 73 6.68 6.52 -9.41
C SER A 73 6.27 6.03 -10.81
N LEU A 74 5.14 6.50 -11.34
CA LEU A 74 4.65 6.06 -12.65
C LEU A 74 5.39 6.71 -13.82
N THR A 75 5.59 8.02 -13.78
CA THR A 75 6.11 8.78 -14.93
C THR A 75 7.61 9.06 -14.83
N GLN A 76 8.19 8.95 -13.63
CA GLN A 76 9.60 9.28 -13.38
C GLN A 76 9.97 10.72 -13.79
N ASP A 77 8.96 11.62 -13.80
CA ASP A 77 9.10 13.02 -14.19
C ASP A 77 8.72 13.95 -13.02
N ASP A 78 9.71 14.72 -12.58
CA ASP A 78 9.59 15.73 -11.55
C ASP A 78 8.49 16.76 -11.83
N LYS A 79 8.31 17.16 -13.08
CA LYS A 79 7.30 18.17 -13.45
C LYS A 79 5.90 17.61 -13.32
N ALA A 80 5.68 16.39 -13.82
CA ALA A 80 4.42 15.67 -13.68
C ALA A 80 4.07 15.43 -12.20
N ALA A 81 5.05 15.00 -11.39
CA ALA A 81 4.86 14.78 -9.95
C ALA A 81 4.44 16.06 -9.22
N ARG A 82 5.12 17.18 -9.48
CA ARG A 82 4.78 18.48 -8.89
C ARG A 82 3.39 18.96 -9.34
N ALA A 83 3.03 18.76 -10.60
CA ALA A 83 1.71 19.10 -11.12
C ALA A 83 0.60 18.30 -10.43
N ALA A 84 0.77 16.99 -10.28
CA ALA A 84 -0.17 16.12 -9.60
C ALA A 84 -0.36 16.49 -8.11
N ALA A 85 0.74 16.81 -7.42
CA ALA A 85 0.67 17.29 -6.02
C ALA A 85 -0.09 18.61 -5.90
N ARG A 86 0.13 19.57 -6.81
CA ARG A 86 -0.61 20.85 -6.81
C ARG A 86 -2.09 20.65 -7.10
N ASP A 87 -2.43 19.82 -8.08
CA ASP A 87 -3.82 19.51 -8.41
C ASP A 87 -4.55 18.86 -7.23
N ALA A 88 -3.93 17.87 -6.59
CA ALA A 88 -4.50 17.23 -5.41
C ALA A 88 -4.64 18.22 -4.24
N ALA A 89 -3.69 19.12 -4.02
CA ALA A 89 -3.81 20.17 -3.00
C ALA A 89 -4.99 21.11 -3.29
N LEU A 90 -5.16 21.55 -4.54
CA LEU A 90 -6.23 22.46 -4.95
C LEU A 90 -7.62 21.84 -4.80
N ARG A 91 -7.77 20.54 -5.05
CA ARG A 91 -9.03 19.81 -4.88
C ARG A 91 -9.47 19.67 -3.42
N ASN A 92 -8.53 19.77 -2.48
CA ASN A 92 -8.82 19.66 -1.05
C ASN A 92 -8.98 21.05 -0.42
N LYS A 93 -10.14 21.30 0.19
CA LYS A 93 -10.45 22.58 0.83
C LYS A 93 -9.86 22.66 2.22
N VAL A 94 -9.35 23.84 2.56
CA VAL A 94 -8.90 24.24 3.89
C VAL A 94 -9.57 25.57 4.20
N ALA A 95 -10.36 25.65 5.27
CA ALA A 95 -11.14 26.84 5.61
C ALA A 95 -11.94 27.39 4.41
N GLY A 96 -12.58 26.49 3.65
CA GLY A 96 -13.44 26.82 2.51
C GLY A 96 -12.76 27.06 1.15
N ALA A 97 -11.43 27.16 1.09
CA ALA A 97 -10.67 27.40 -0.15
C ALA A 97 -9.67 26.27 -0.44
N GLY A 98 -9.39 25.99 -1.71
CA GLY A 98 -8.39 24.97 -2.09
C GLY A 98 -6.99 25.31 -1.58
N LEU A 99 -6.20 24.31 -1.21
CA LEU A 99 -4.82 24.52 -0.76
C LEU A 99 -3.91 24.82 -1.96
N ILE A 100 -3.35 26.03 -2.01
CA ILE A 100 -2.40 26.43 -3.06
C ILE A 100 -0.97 26.15 -2.58
N VAL A 101 -0.29 25.22 -3.25
CA VAL A 101 1.10 24.84 -2.97
C VAL A 101 2.00 25.29 -4.14
N ARG A 102 3.13 25.91 -3.82
CA ARG A 102 4.16 26.32 -4.80
C ARG A 102 5.24 25.25 -4.95
N ASP A 103 6.00 25.31 -6.03
CA ASP A 103 7.05 24.30 -6.31
C ASP A 103 8.12 24.23 -5.23
N GLY A 104 8.54 25.37 -4.66
CA GLY A 104 9.47 25.38 -3.52
C GLY A 104 8.92 24.76 -2.22
N GLN A 105 7.63 24.43 -2.17
CA GLN A 105 7.01 23.73 -1.04
C GLN A 105 6.87 22.22 -1.28
N ILE A 106 7.27 21.74 -2.46
CA ILE A 106 7.27 20.33 -2.85
C ILE A 106 8.74 19.92 -2.99
N ASP A 107 9.22 19.11 -2.05
CA ASP A 107 10.56 18.53 -2.13
C ASP A 107 10.42 17.10 -2.68
N LEU A 108 11.20 16.79 -3.72
CA LEU A 108 11.36 15.43 -4.23
C LEU A 108 12.63 14.86 -3.60
N GLY A 109 12.63 13.59 -3.22
CA GLY A 109 13.77 12.99 -2.54
C GLY A 109 13.69 11.48 -2.40
N ILE A 110 14.57 10.98 -1.54
CA ILE A 110 14.63 9.57 -1.16
C ILE A 110 13.92 9.38 0.17
N GLY A 111 12.97 8.46 0.21
CA GLY A 111 12.49 7.84 1.44
C GLY A 111 13.14 6.47 1.57
N ALA A 112 14.02 6.31 2.57
CA ALA A 112 14.66 5.04 2.87
C ALA A 112 14.60 4.73 4.36
N GLN A 113 14.58 3.44 4.69
CA GLN A 113 14.77 2.95 6.06
C GLN A 113 16.22 2.51 6.23
N ALA A 114 16.80 2.79 7.40
CA ALA A 114 18.13 2.30 7.75
C ALA A 114 18.13 0.81 8.19
N SER A 115 16.96 0.30 8.57
CA SER A 115 16.67 -1.10 8.94
C SER A 115 15.16 -1.37 8.85
N ASP A 116 14.74 -2.63 8.77
CA ASP A 116 13.33 -3.04 8.62
C ASP A 116 12.40 -2.54 9.75
N VAL A 117 12.96 -2.13 10.89
CA VAL A 117 12.21 -1.63 12.06
C VAL A 117 12.31 -0.09 12.18
N SER A 118 13.17 0.56 11.40
CA SER A 118 13.38 2.01 11.48
C SER A 118 12.30 2.79 10.73
N ARG A 119 11.99 4.02 11.17
CA ARG A 119 11.13 4.92 10.40
C ARG A 119 11.83 5.32 9.10
N PHE A 120 11.05 5.49 8.04
CA PHE A 120 11.56 6.06 6.80
C PHE A 120 12.04 7.49 7.06
N ALA A 121 13.27 7.77 6.66
CA ALA A 121 13.83 9.12 6.69
C ALA A 121 13.77 9.71 5.28
N PHE A 122 13.20 10.91 5.17
CA PHE A 122 13.22 11.67 3.93
C PHE A 122 14.53 12.46 3.80
N SER A 123 15.27 12.21 2.72
CA SER A 123 16.38 13.06 2.29
C SER A 123 16.02 13.78 0.99
N PRO A 124 16.06 15.13 0.94
CA PRO A 124 15.78 15.87 -0.28
C PRO A 124 16.85 15.62 -1.34
N GLY A 125 16.43 15.49 -2.60
CA GLY A 125 17.31 15.16 -3.72
C GLY A 125 17.81 13.72 -3.72
N GLY A 126 18.75 13.42 -4.62
CA GLY A 126 19.29 12.09 -4.85
C GLY A 126 19.32 11.72 -6.33
N SER A 127 20.03 10.64 -6.66
CA SER A 127 20.04 10.05 -8.01
C SER A 127 18.83 9.16 -8.30
N THR A 128 18.11 8.78 -7.24
CA THR A 128 16.87 8.01 -7.28
C THR A 128 15.84 8.77 -6.46
N LEU A 129 14.64 8.99 -6.98
CA LEU A 129 13.60 9.77 -6.29
C LEU A 129 12.38 8.85 -6.13
N ASN A 130 12.02 8.52 -4.90
CA ASN A 130 10.89 7.65 -4.58
C ASN A 130 9.96 8.27 -3.53
N ALA A 131 10.24 9.50 -3.08
CA ALA A 131 9.45 10.18 -2.08
C ALA A 131 9.17 11.63 -2.46
N VAL A 132 8.00 12.10 -2.04
CA VAL A 132 7.55 13.49 -2.20
C VAL A 132 7.12 14.02 -0.85
N ARG A 133 7.75 15.13 -0.44
CA ARG A 133 7.39 15.87 0.77
C ARG A 133 6.71 17.17 0.40
N VAL A 134 5.51 17.39 0.91
CA VAL A 134 4.72 18.59 0.66
C VAL A 134 4.57 19.39 1.94
N ARG A 135 4.79 20.71 1.84
CA ARG A 135 4.64 21.67 2.95
C ARG A 135 3.41 22.55 2.72
N GLY A 136 2.27 22.13 3.25
CA GLY A 136 1.04 22.91 3.27
C GLY A 136 1.15 24.07 4.25
N ARG A 137 0.92 25.31 3.79
CA ARG A 137 1.02 26.52 4.63
C ARG A 137 -0.20 27.41 4.42
N ARG A 138 -0.81 27.85 5.51
CA ARG A 138 -1.81 28.92 5.55
C ARG A 138 -1.29 30.06 6.42
N THR A 139 -0.20 30.68 5.96
CA THR A 139 0.53 31.77 6.67
C THR A 139 0.43 33.08 5.89
N ASN A 140 0.85 34.20 6.47
CA ASN A 140 0.87 35.49 5.75
C ASN A 140 1.72 35.50 4.48
N SER A 141 2.77 34.67 4.44
CA SER A 141 3.63 34.49 3.27
C SER A 141 3.14 33.41 2.28
N SER A 142 2.07 32.69 2.61
CA SER A 142 1.54 31.62 1.77
C SER A 142 0.66 32.19 0.64
N ALA A 143 0.57 31.47 -0.48
CA ALA A 143 -0.27 31.88 -1.61
C ALA A 143 -1.76 31.97 -1.26
N ALA A 144 -2.23 31.11 -0.36
CA ALA A 144 -3.63 31.07 0.10
C ALA A 144 -3.91 31.97 1.32
N GLY A 145 -2.91 32.69 1.82
CA GLY A 145 -3.03 33.58 2.98
C GLY A 145 -3.32 32.87 4.33
N PRO A 146 -3.36 33.64 5.42
CA PRO A 146 -3.75 33.14 6.74
C PRO A 146 -5.24 32.79 6.79
N VAL A 147 -5.66 32.09 7.84
CA VAL A 147 -7.07 31.79 8.09
C VAL A 147 -7.63 32.86 9.02
N GLY A 148 -8.68 33.56 8.59
CA GLY A 148 -9.39 34.51 9.44
C GLY A 148 -10.21 33.79 10.52
N LEU A 149 -10.07 34.20 11.77
CA LEU A 149 -10.93 33.70 12.86
C LEU A 149 -12.30 34.40 12.82
N LEU A 150 -13.34 33.70 13.28
CA LEU A 150 -14.72 34.17 13.20
C LEU A 150 -14.98 35.27 14.23
N LEU A 151 -14.57 35.04 15.48
CA LEU A 151 -14.83 35.94 16.61
C LEU A 151 -13.55 36.49 17.25
N GLY A 152 -12.38 36.10 16.73
CA GLY A 152 -11.07 36.48 17.25
C GLY A 152 -10.78 37.99 17.21
N ARG A 153 -11.53 38.77 16.41
CA ARG A 153 -11.49 40.25 16.44
C ARG A 153 -11.81 40.83 17.82
N VAL A 154 -12.69 40.18 18.58
CA VAL A 154 -13.07 40.60 19.95
C VAL A 154 -11.93 40.34 20.94
N MET A 155 -11.03 39.40 20.63
CA MET A 155 -9.89 38.99 21.47
C MET A 155 -8.53 39.50 20.96
N GLY A 156 -8.50 40.35 19.93
CA GLY A 156 -7.27 40.90 19.35
C GLY A 156 -6.45 39.93 18.49
N VAL A 157 -6.92 38.68 18.30
CA VAL A 157 -6.27 37.67 17.44
C VAL A 157 -7.15 37.43 16.23
N THR A 158 -6.82 38.04 15.11
CA THR A 158 -7.69 38.00 13.91
C THR A 158 -7.33 36.89 12.94
N GLN A 159 -6.16 36.27 13.10
CA GLN A 159 -5.58 35.35 12.14
C GLN A 159 -4.99 34.12 12.81
N PHE A 160 -5.20 32.98 12.16
CA PHE A 160 -4.61 31.69 12.49
C PHE A 160 -3.71 31.23 11.34
N GLN A 161 -2.50 30.76 11.67
CA GLN A 161 -1.46 30.48 10.68
C GLN A 161 -0.92 29.04 10.74
N PRO A 162 -1.71 28.01 10.39
CA PRO A 162 -1.27 26.63 10.47
C PRO A 162 -0.29 26.25 9.36
N VAL A 163 0.60 25.32 9.68
CA VAL A 163 1.55 24.67 8.76
C VAL A 163 1.42 23.16 8.97
N SER A 164 1.45 22.40 7.88
CA SER A 164 1.49 20.93 7.88
C SER A 164 2.57 20.47 6.91
N VAL A 165 3.25 19.38 7.27
CA VAL A 165 4.22 18.71 6.40
C VAL A 165 3.79 17.26 6.31
N ALA A 166 3.75 16.72 5.10
CA ALA A 166 3.47 15.32 4.84
C ALA A 166 4.50 14.77 3.88
N THR A 167 4.93 13.53 4.11
CA THR A 167 5.85 12.82 3.23
C THR A 167 5.20 11.53 2.76
N SER A 168 5.15 11.33 1.45
CA SER A 168 4.73 10.06 0.87
C SER A 168 5.90 9.43 0.15
N THR A 169 6.21 8.18 0.50
CA THR A 169 7.20 7.35 -0.19
C THR A 169 6.46 6.25 -0.95
N GLN A 170 6.76 6.09 -2.23
CA GLN A 170 6.21 5.00 -3.04
C GLN A 170 7.29 3.91 -3.19
N LEU A 171 6.95 2.69 -2.80
CA LEU A 171 7.77 1.50 -3.02
C LEU A 171 7.09 0.66 -4.12
N ASP A 172 7.51 0.89 -5.35
CA ASP A 172 7.09 0.05 -6.47
C ASP A 172 7.75 -1.32 -6.41
N ARG A 173 7.10 -2.33 -7.00
CA ARG A 173 7.66 -3.70 -7.08
C ARG A 173 7.50 -4.33 -8.44
N ASP A 174 8.61 -4.82 -8.95
CA ASP A 174 8.62 -5.62 -10.17
C ASP A 174 8.91 -7.07 -9.79
N ILE A 175 7.94 -7.92 -10.11
CA ILE A 175 7.91 -9.33 -9.73
C ILE A 175 8.11 -10.17 -10.99
N CYS A 176 8.98 -11.18 -10.91
CA CYS A 176 9.11 -12.21 -11.95
C CYS A 176 8.82 -13.58 -11.34
N LEU A 177 7.74 -14.20 -11.80
CA LEU A 177 7.42 -15.59 -11.49
C LEU A 177 8.24 -16.49 -12.44
N VAL A 178 9.00 -17.42 -11.85
CA VAL A 178 9.84 -18.36 -12.58
C VAL A 178 9.33 -19.77 -12.29
N VAL A 179 8.65 -20.37 -13.25
CA VAL A 179 7.92 -21.63 -13.10
C VAL A 179 8.62 -22.81 -13.76
N ASP A 180 8.58 -23.95 -13.09
CA ASP A 180 9.13 -25.20 -13.60
C ASP A 180 8.12 -25.87 -14.53
N ARG A 181 8.53 -26.18 -15.77
CA ARG A 181 7.73 -26.96 -16.73
C ARG A 181 8.44 -28.26 -17.14
N SER A 182 9.25 -28.82 -16.25
CA SER A 182 9.92 -30.11 -16.45
C SER A 182 8.94 -31.29 -16.33
N GLY A 183 9.38 -32.47 -16.75
CA GLY A 183 8.52 -33.66 -16.81
C GLY A 183 8.00 -34.15 -15.46
N SER A 184 8.72 -33.89 -14.35
CA SER A 184 8.27 -34.25 -12.99
C SER A 184 6.98 -33.53 -12.60
N MET A 185 6.70 -32.38 -13.21
CA MET A 185 5.48 -31.62 -13.00
C MET A 185 4.21 -32.35 -13.49
N MET A 186 4.35 -33.42 -14.29
CA MET A 186 3.25 -34.29 -14.72
C MET A 186 2.88 -35.36 -13.69
N GLU A 187 3.70 -35.53 -12.63
CA GLU A 187 3.44 -36.51 -11.57
C GLU A 187 2.48 -35.98 -10.52
N SER A 188 2.03 -36.87 -9.63
CA SER A 188 1.29 -36.48 -8.44
C SER A 188 2.19 -35.72 -7.45
N ILE A 189 1.59 -34.91 -6.57
CA ILE A 189 2.34 -34.18 -5.53
C ILE A 189 3.16 -35.11 -4.64
N ASN A 190 2.63 -36.28 -4.31
CA ASN A 190 3.30 -37.29 -3.49
C ASN A 190 4.25 -38.21 -4.30
N GLY A 191 4.46 -37.90 -5.58
CA GLY A 191 5.22 -38.73 -6.51
C GLY A 191 4.38 -39.81 -7.19
N GLY A 192 4.85 -40.25 -8.35
CA GLY A 192 4.22 -41.34 -9.10
C GLY A 192 3.36 -40.88 -10.28
N SER A 193 3.19 -41.81 -11.23
CA SER A 193 2.54 -41.54 -12.51
C SER A 193 1.04 -41.37 -12.37
N LEU A 194 0.50 -40.34 -13.02
CA LEU A 194 -0.93 -40.12 -13.16
C LEU A 194 -1.46 -40.68 -14.50
N PRO A 195 -2.77 -40.96 -14.61
CA PRO A 195 -3.40 -41.38 -15.86
C PRO A 195 -3.18 -40.34 -16.98
N GLY A 196 -3.05 -40.81 -18.22
CA GLY A 196 -2.83 -39.98 -19.42
C GLY A 196 -1.38 -39.98 -19.94
N GLY A 197 -0.41 -40.23 -19.04
CA GLY A 197 1.01 -40.32 -19.40
C GLY A 197 1.66 -38.96 -19.70
N ALA A 198 2.97 -38.96 -19.90
CA ALA A 198 3.74 -37.71 -20.01
C ALA A 198 3.45 -36.85 -21.25
N CYS A 199 2.69 -37.38 -22.23
CA CYS A 199 2.31 -36.67 -23.47
C CYS A 199 0.86 -36.19 -23.51
N SER A 200 0.09 -36.39 -22.45
CA SER A 200 -1.24 -35.80 -22.34
C SER A 200 -1.19 -34.39 -21.78
N VAL A 201 -2.34 -33.72 -21.76
CA VAL A 201 -2.52 -32.53 -20.91
C VAL A 201 -2.28 -32.88 -19.44
N PRO A 202 -1.78 -31.94 -18.61
CA PRO A 202 -1.55 -32.16 -17.20
C PRO A 202 -2.85 -32.59 -16.48
N HIS A 203 -2.75 -33.66 -15.69
CA HIS A 203 -3.88 -34.16 -14.90
C HIS A 203 -4.28 -33.13 -13.82
N PRO A 204 -5.56 -33.02 -13.40
CA PRO A 204 -5.97 -32.09 -12.35
C PRO A 204 -5.20 -32.23 -11.02
N ASP A 205 -4.84 -33.46 -10.67
CA ASP A 205 -4.05 -33.78 -9.46
C ASP A 205 -2.53 -33.72 -9.67
N SER A 206 -2.09 -33.20 -10.83
CA SER A 206 -0.66 -33.07 -11.14
C SER A 206 -0.03 -31.90 -10.39
N ARG A 207 1.27 -32.03 -10.19
CA ARG A 207 2.15 -30.99 -9.70
C ARG A 207 2.04 -29.68 -10.49
N TRP A 208 1.95 -29.76 -11.82
CA TRP A 208 1.73 -28.63 -12.71
C TRP A 208 0.40 -27.92 -12.45
N MET A 209 -0.69 -28.66 -12.25
CA MET A 209 -1.99 -28.04 -12.02
C MET A 209 -2.06 -27.35 -10.66
N ALA A 210 -1.46 -27.95 -9.62
CA ALA A 210 -1.33 -27.30 -8.31
C ALA A 210 -0.53 -25.98 -8.41
N LEU A 211 0.58 -25.99 -9.15
CA LEU A 211 1.36 -24.80 -9.46
C LEU A 211 0.52 -23.75 -10.20
N ASN A 212 -0.23 -24.16 -11.23
CA ASN A 212 -1.10 -23.27 -11.99
C ASN A 212 -2.14 -22.59 -11.09
N THR A 213 -2.84 -23.35 -10.24
CA THR A 213 -3.79 -22.79 -9.26
C THR A 213 -3.12 -21.80 -8.31
N ALA A 214 -1.93 -22.13 -7.79
CA ALA A 214 -1.20 -21.22 -6.89
C ALA A 214 -0.75 -19.92 -7.57
N VAL A 215 -0.33 -19.97 -8.84
CA VAL A 215 -0.01 -18.77 -9.64
C VAL A 215 -1.26 -17.91 -9.83
N LEU A 216 -2.41 -18.52 -10.15
CA LEU A 216 -3.65 -17.77 -10.30
C LEU A 216 -4.10 -17.11 -8.98
N ALA A 217 -4.03 -17.84 -7.87
CA ALA A 217 -4.34 -17.30 -6.54
C ALA A 217 -3.40 -16.14 -6.14
N PHE A 218 -2.13 -16.22 -6.53
CA PHE A 218 -1.16 -15.12 -6.34
C PHE A 218 -1.56 -13.87 -7.12
N LEU A 219 -1.94 -14.02 -8.39
CA LEU A 219 -2.38 -12.89 -9.22
C LEU A 219 -3.68 -12.28 -8.69
N ASP A 220 -4.61 -13.10 -8.21
CA ASP A 220 -5.85 -12.64 -7.57
C ASP A 220 -5.55 -11.81 -6.31
N GLU A 221 -4.58 -12.24 -5.50
CA GLU A 221 -4.15 -11.50 -4.32
C GLU A 221 -3.51 -10.16 -4.70
N LEU A 222 -2.66 -10.14 -5.73
CA LEU A 222 -2.07 -8.89 -6.24
C LEU A 222 -3.16 -7.91 -6.73
N GLU A 223 -4.18 -8.39 -7.45
CA GLU A 223 -5.32 -7.58 -7.91
C GLU A 223 -6.20 -7.08 -6.76
N ALA A 224 -6.30 -7.84 -5.68
CA ALA A 224 -7.03 -7.44 -4.48
C ALA A 224 -6.32 -6.32 -3.71
N THR A 225 -4.99 -6.21 -3.82
CA THR A 225 -4.24 -5.14 -3.18
C THR A 225 -4.41 -3.79 -3.91
N HIS A 226 -4.36 -2.69 -3.17
CA HIS A 226 -4.40 -1.34 -3.75
C HIS A 226 -3.08 -0.91 -4.42
N GLN A 227 -2.08 -1.77 -4.44
CA GLN A 227 -0.78 -1.48 -5.01
C GLN A 227 -0.76 -1.79 -6.51
N GLN A 228 0.30 -1.32 -7.17
CA GLN A 228 0.50 -1.58 -8.60
C GLN A 228 1.84 -2.26 -8.79
N GLU A 229 1.84 -3.58 -8.69
CA GLU A 229 2.96 -4.46 -8.97
C GLU A 229 2.98 -4.79 -10.46
N LYS A 230 4.16 -4.75 -11.07
CA LYS A 230 4.31 -5.35 -12.40
C LYS A 230 4.70 -6.80 -12.18
N CYS A 231 4.06 -7.71 -12.90
CA CYS A 231 4.38 -9.13 -12.87
C CYS A 231 4.81 -9.61 -14.25
N ALA A 232 5.78 -10.50 -14.30
CA ALA A 232 6.22 -11.21 -15.48
C ALA A 232 6.20 -12.72 -15.23
N LEU A 233 6.12 -13.50 -16.31
CA LEU A 233 6.18 -14.96 -16.25
C LEU A 233 7.35 -15.46 -17.08
N VAL A 234 8.17 -16.31 -16.47
CA VAL A 234 9.24 -17.08 -17.09
C VAL A 234 9.02 -18.55 -16.77
N SER A 235 9.15 -19.42 -17.75
CA SER A 235 9.10 -20.87 -17.54
C SER A 235 10.39 -21.52 -18.01
N TYR A 236 10.79 -22.63 -17.38
CA TYR A 236 12.03 -23.34 -17.73
C TYR A 236 11.87 -24.86 -17.77
N SER A 237 12.69 -25.51 -18.59
CA SER A 237 12.82 -26.98 -18.67
C SER A 237 14.18 -27.36 -19.30
N SER A 238 14.20 -28.04 -20.43
CA SER A 238 15.37 -28.28 -21.26
C SER A 238 15.01 -28.24 -22.74
N ALA A 239 15.94 -27.77 -23.58
CA ALA A 239 15.76 -27.83 -25.02
C ALA A 239 15.65 -29.27 -25.52
N GLY A 240 14.63 -29.55 -26.34
CA GLY A 240 14.41 -30.88 -26.91
C GLY A 240 13.08 -31.00 -27.63
N ILE A 241 12.83 -32.14 -28.27
CA ILE A 241 11.56 -32.46 -28.93
C ILE A 241 10.93 -33.63 -28.17
N GLY A 242 9.70 -33.45 -27.70
CA GLY A 242 8.92 -34.47 -26.99
C GLY A 242 7.44 -34.30 -27.29
N CYS A 243 6.69 -35.40 -27.37
CA CYS A 243 5.24 -35.37 -27.64
C CYS A 243 4.82 -34.53 -28.85
N GLY A 244 5.65 -34.52 -29.92
CA GLY A 244 5.40 -33.71 -31.12
C GLY A 244 5.57 -32.20 -30.93
N THR A 245 6.11 -31.74 -29.79
CA THR A 245 6.31 -30.32 -29.45
C THR A 245 7.78 -30.03 -29.21
N SER A 246 8.23 -28.84 -29.62
CA SER A 246 9.58 -28.35 -29.32
C SER A 246 9.58 -27.61 -27.98
N PHE A 247 10.45 -28.01 -27.07
CA PHE A 247 10.68 -27.36 -25.80
C PHE A 247 11.98 -26.57 -25.87
N THR A 248 12.01 -25.39 -25.26
CA THR A 248 13.24 -24.61 -25.04
C THR A 248 13.74 -24.80 -23.60
N THR A 249 14.95 -24.35 -23.31
CA THR A 249 15.50 -24.41 -21.95
C THR A 249 14.81 -23.42 -21.01
N SER A 250 14.45 -22.22 -21.48
CA SER A 250 13.75 -21.20 -20.69
C SER A 250 13.12 -20.17 -21.64
N ASP A 251 11.90 -19.75 -21.35
CA ASP A 251 11.13 -18.78 -22.13
C ASP A 251 10.68 -17.61 -21.27
N VAL A 252 10.67 -16.41 -21.84
CA VAL A 252 9.92 -15.28 -21.27
C VAL A 252 8.51 -15.35 -21.83
N ASN A 253 7.62 -15.94 -21.04
CA ASN A 253 6.26 -16.29 -21.39
C ASN A 253 5.34 -15.07 -21.39
N ALA A 254 5.49 -14.19 -20.40
CA ALA A 254 4.79 -12.91 -20.35
C ALA A 254 5.76 -11.78 -19.97
N PRO A 255 5.71 -10.62 -20.66
CA PRO A 255 6.54 -9.48 -20.31
C PRO A 255 6.09 -8.86 -18.97
N LEU A 256 6.97 -8.04 -18.40
CA LEU A 256 6.68 -7.32 -17.16
C LEU A 256 5.56 -6.29 -17.36
N SER A 257 4.36 -6.61 -16.86
CA SER A 257 3.14 -5.85 -17.11
C SER A 257 2.29 -5.66 -15.85
N LEU A 258 1.44 -4.64 -15.84
CA LEU A 258 0.34 -4.47 -14.88
C LEU A 258 -0.91 -5.30 -15.29
N ASP A 259 -0.94 -5.78 -16.53
CA ASP A 259 -2.01 -6.61 -17.05
C ASP A 259 -1.68 -8.09 -16.83
N TYR A 260 -2.29 -8.66 -15.79
CA TYR A 260 -2.06 -10.06 -15.42
C TYR A 260 -2.81 -11.05 -16.31
N THR A 261 -3.72 -10.60 -17.17
CA THR A 261 -4.39 -11.49 -18.14
C THR A 261 -3.38 -12.16 -19.07
N LEU A 262 -2.29 -11.47 -19.41
CA LEU A 262 -1.17 -12.02 -20.19
C LEU A 262 -0.54 -13.25 -19.52
N ILE A 263 -0.44 -13.25 -18.19
CA ILE A 263 0.11 -14.38 -17.42
C ILE A 263 -0.93 -15.50 -17.36
N ARG A 264 -2.21 -15.17 -17.13
CA ARG A 264 -3.30 -16.15 -17.06
C ARG A 264 -3.47 -16.90 -18.39
N ASP A 265 -3.49 -16.18 -19.49
CA ASP A 265 -3.61 -16.74 -20.85
C ASP A 265 -2.44 -17.68 -21.17
N GLU A 266 -1.24 -17.29 -20.76
CA GLU A 266 -0.04 -18.07 -21.02
C GLU A 266 0.07 -19.31 -20.14
N MET A 267 -0.36 -19.22 -18.88
CA MET A 267 -0.50 -20.39 -18.01
C MET A 267 -1.58 -21.36 -18.54
N ALA A 268 -2.69 -20.86 -19.07
CA ALA A 268 -3.70 -21.68 -19.74
C ALA A 268 -3.15 -22.33 -21.02
N ARG A 269 -2.37 -21.59 -21.81
CA ARG A 269 -1.69 -22.10 -23.01
C ARG A 269 -0.71 -23.22 -22.65
N LEU A 270 0.15 -23.02 -21.65
CA LEU A 270 1.08 -24.05 -21.19
C LEU A 270 0.35 -25.29 -20.64
N SER A 271 -0.80 -25.10 -20.00
CA SER A 271 -1.64 -26.19 -19.48
C SER A 271 -2.44 -26.94 -20.57
N SER A 272 -2.50 -26.41 -21.79
CA SER A 272 -3.18 -27.07 -22.93
C SER A 272 -2.35 -28.16 -23.61
N GLY A 273 -1.08 -28.30 -23.23
CA GLY A 273 -0.14 -29.28 -23.78
C GLY A 273 0.71 -29.93 -22.70
N PRO A 274 1.48 -30.97 -23.04
CA PRO A 274 2.34 -31.64 -22.08
C PRO A 274 3.50 -30.73 -21.66
N VAL A 275 3.83 -30.74 -20.37
CA VAL A 275 5.08 -30.16 -19.85
C VAL A 275 6.13 -31.25 -19.71
N GLN A 276 7.31 -31.03 -20.29
CA GLN A 276 8.36 -32.04 -20.38
C GLN A 276 9.75 -31.43 -20.33
N GLY A 277 10.72 -32.32 -20.13
CA GLY A 277 12.14 -32.01 -20.17
C GLY A 277 12.78 -32.17 -18.80
N ARG A 278 14.04 -31.77 -18.75
CA ARG A 278 14.89 -31.74 -17.56
C ARG A 278 14.69 -30.42 -16.81
N THR A 279 15.29 -30.29 -15.62
CA THR A 279 15.02 -29.20 -14.67
C THR A 279 16.17 -28.19 -14.69
N ALA A 280 16.11 -27.18 -15.56
CA ALA A 280 17.13 -26.14 -15.70
C ALA A 280 16.85 -24.87 -14.87
N ILE A 281 16.77 -25.01 -13.53
CA ILE A 281 16.48 -23.89 -12.61
C ILE A 281 17.34 -22.64 -12.89
N SER A 282 18.63 -22.82 -13.15
CA SER A 282 19.54 -21.70 -13.46
C SER A 282 19.11 -20.89 -14.68
N ALA A 283 18.58 -21.54 -15.72
CA ALA A 283 18.13 -20.87 -16.93
C ALA A 283 16.82 -20.09 -16.70
N GLY A 284 15.96 -20.59 -15.81
CA GLY A 284 14.80 -19.84 -15.31
C GLY A 284 15.24 -18.55 -14.60
N ILE A 285 16.17 -18.67 -13.65
CA ILE A 285 16.72 -17.51 -12.92
C ILE A 285 17.39 -16.53 -13.87
N ASP A 286 18.23 -17.00 -14.80
CA ASP A 286 18.96 -16.13 -15.73
C ASP A 286 18.00 -15.34 -16.64
N ASN A 287 16.92 -15.96 -17.13
CA ASN A 287 15.87 -15.24 -17.87
C ASN A 287 15.07 -14.29 -16.98
N GLY A 288 14.77 -14.69 -15.74
CA GLY A 288 14.17 -13.79 -14.76
C GLY A 288 15.03 -12.55 -14.49
N VAL A 289 16.36 -12.71 -14.42
CA VAL A 289 17.30 -11.58 -14.33
C VAL A 289 17.21 -10.70 -15.58
N ASN A 290 17.15 -11.28 -16.78
CA ASN A 290 16.99 -10.51 -18.02
C ASN A 290 15.69 -9.69 -18.05
N VAL A 291 14.59 -10.24 -17.55
CA VAL A 291 13.31 -9.53 -17.43
C VAL A 291 13.43 -8.39 -16.40
N LEU A 292 13.95 -8.66 -15.21
CA LEU A 292 14.10 -7.68 -14.12
C LEU A 292 15.30 -6.72 -14.30
N THR A 293 16.02 -6.82 -15.41
CA THR A 293 17.03 -5.85 -15.84
C THR A 293 16.76 -5.28 -17.23
N GLY A 294 15.61 -5.62 -17.82
CA GLY A 294 15.19 -5.17 -19.14
C GLY A 294 14.73 -3.72 -19.18
N LYS A 295 14.23 -3.29 -20.34
CA LYS A 295 13.78 -1.92 -20.61
C LYS A 295 12.48 -1.53 -19.89
N ASP A 296 11.64 -2.51 -19.56
CA ASP A 296 10.29 -2.30 -19.02
C ASP A 296 10.25 -2.19 -17.49
N ILE A 297 11.42 -2.31 -16.84
CA ILE A 297 11.56 -2.21 -15.39
C ILE A 297 11.31 -0.79 -14.92
N ARG A 298 10.74 -0.67 -13.73
CA ARG A 298 10.72 0.59 -12.99
C ARG A 298 12.05 0.76 -12.30
N ARG A 299 12.74 1.87 -12.60
CA ARG A 299 14.11 2.15 -12.14
C ARG A 299 14.26 2.07 -10.62
N TYR A 300 13.20 2.36 -9.87
CA TYR A 300 13.21 2.43 -8.41
C TYR A 300 12.32 1.37 -7.75
N ALA A 301 11.84 0.39 -8.53
CA ALA A 301 11.09 -0.71 -7.96
C ALA A 301 12.01 -1.71 -7.28
N VAL A 302 11.55 -2.27 -6.17
CA VAL A 302 12.16 -3.46 -5.56
C VAL A 302 11.94 -4.63 -6.51
N LYS A 303 13.02 -5.32 -6.84
CA LYS A 303 13.01 -6.42 -7.80
C LYS A 303 12.95 -7.73 -7.05
N THR A 304 11.85 -8.44 -7.23
CA THR A 304 11.62 -9.73 -6.58
C THR A 304 11.42 -10.81 -7.63
N MET A 305 12.08 -11.93 -7.44
CA MET A 305 11.87 -13.13 -8.24
C MET A 305 11.31 -14.21 -7.34
N VAL A 306 10.28 -14.92 -7.80
CA VAL A 306 9.74 -16.10 -7.10
C VAL A 306 10.02 -17.31 -7.98
N VAL A 307 10.93 -18.16 -7.55
CA VAL A 307 11.35 -19.36 -8.28
C VAL A 307 10.63 -20.56 -7.71
N MET A 308 9.86 -21.22 -8.55
CA MET A 308 9.08 -22.41 -8.23
C MET A 308 9.73 -23.64 -8.85
N THR A 309 9.81 -24.73 -8.10
CA THR A 309 10.33 -26.01 -8.59
C THR A 309 9.80 -27.18 -7.77
N ASP A 310 9.49 -28.29 -8.42
CA ASP A 310 9.30 -29.59 -7.74
C ASP A 310 10.57 -30.43 -7.68
N GLY A 311 11.64 -29.92 -8.27
CA GLY A 311 12.59 -30.79 -8.94
C GLY A 311 14.03 -30.58 -8.51
N LEU A 312 14.75 -31.70 -8.51
CA LEU A 312 16.20 -31.76 -8.43
C LEU A 312 16.80 -31.14 -9.69
N HIS A 313 17.44 -29.98 -9.55
CA HIS A 313 18.19 -29.38 -10.65
C HIS A 313 19.18 -30.40 -11.23
N ASN A 314 19.08 -30.65 -12.53
CA ASN A 314 19.74 -31.77 -13.18
C ASN A 314 20.25 -31.46 -14.60
N THR A 315 20.25 -30.18 -15.00
CA THR A 315 20.84 -29.70 -16.24
C THR A 315 21.15 -28.19 -16.16
N GLY A 316 22.23 -27.75 -16.79
CA GLY A 316 22.68 -26.36 -16.74
C GLY A 316 23.74 -26.11 -15.68
N ARG A 317 23.95 -24.83 -15.35
CA ARG A 317 24.90 -24.40 -14.31
C ARG A 317 24.24 -24.45 -12.94
N GLU A 318 25.03 -24.55 -11.87
CA GLU A 318 24.45 -24.60 -10.52
C GLU A 318 23.59 -23.35 -10.22
N PRO A 319 22.34 -23.51 -9.72
CA PRO A 319 21.39 -22.41 -9.52
C PRO A 319 21.91 -21.30 -8.59
N ILE A 320 22.75 -21.65 -7.62
CA ILE A 320 23.36 -20.69 -6.70
C ILE A 320 24.23 -19.65 -7.42
N LEU A 321 24.82 -20.00 -8.56
CA LEU A 321 25.60 -19.06 -9.37
C LEU A 321 24.69 -18.02 -10.03
N SER A 322 23.55 -18.46 -10.59
CA SER A 322 22.50 -17.56 -11.10
C SER A 322 21.91 -16.66 -10.01
N ALA A 323 21.70 -17.21 -8.81
CA ALA A 323 21.24 -16.44 -7.66
C ALA A 323 22.24 -15.32 -7.28
N ARG A 324 23.54 -15.63 -7.26
CA ARG A 324 24.58 -14.63 -6.99
C ARG A 324 24.64 -13.55 -8.07
N ASP A 325 24.40 -13.90 -9.33
CA ASP A 325 24.34 -12.92 -10.40
C ASP A 325 23.09 -12.02 -10.27
N ALA A 326 21.95 -12.58 -9.83
CA ALA A 326 20.76 -11.82 -9.48
C ALA A 326 21.01 -10.86 -8.29
N ALA A 327 21.68 -11.31 -7.23
CA ALA A 327 22.04 -10.49 -6.07
C ALA A 327 22.91 -9.28 -6.47
N LYS A 328 23.90 -9.46 -7.36
CA LYS A 328 24.72 -8.36 -7.89
C LYS A 328 23.91 -7.30 -8.66
N ARG A 329 22.68 -7.63 -9.07
CA ARG A 329 21.74 -6.74 -9.76
C ARG A 329 20.66 -6.18 -8.83
N GLY A 330 20.74 -6.45 -7.52
CA GLY A 330 19.76 -6.03 -6.53
C GLY A 330 18.42 -6.76 -6.65
N ILE A 331 18.43 -8.00 -7.12
CA ILE A 331 17.23 -8.85 -7.23
C ILE A 331 17.21 -9.83 -6.06
N THR A 332 16.11 -9.84 -5.31
CA THR A 332 15.85 -10.80 -4.25
C THR A 332 15.12 -12.02 -4.82
N VAL A 333 15.62 -13.22 -4.57
CA VAL A 333 15.05 -14.47 -5.08
C VAL A 333 14.42 -15.22 -3.91
N ASN A 334 13.09 -15.29 -3.91
CA ASN A 334 12.34 -16.20 -3.04
C ASN A 334 12.17 -17.53 -3.76
N THR A 335 12.32 -18.64 -3.03
CA THR A 335 12.20 -19.98 -3.62
C THR A 335 11.05 -20.73 -2.98
N VAL A 336 10.23 -21.37 -3.81
CA VAL A 336 9.14 -22.23 -3.37
C VAL A 336 9.38 -23.62 -3.93
N THR A 337 9.60 -24.57 -3.02
CA THR A 337 9.69 -25.98 -3.37
C THR A 337 8.39 -26.69 -3.06
N PHE A 338 8.09 -27.71 -3.84
CA PHE A 338 6.95 -28.57 -3.60
C PHE A 338 7.30 -30.00 -3.97
N SER A 339 6.58 -31.00 -3.45
CA SER A 339 6.96 -32.42 -3.46
C SER A 339 7.98 -32.82 -2.39
N VAL A 340 7.86 -34.08 -1.94
CA VAL A 340 8.75 -34.76 -1.00
C VAL A 340 10.19 -34.93 -1.53
N ASP A 341 10.37 -34.94 -2.86
CA ASP A 341 11.67 -35.18 -3.50
C ASP A 341 12.45 -33.90 -3.82
N ALA A 342 11.91 -32.73 -3.47
CA ALA A 342 12.52 -31.45 -3.80
C ALA A 342 13.83 -31.22 -3.04
N ASP A 343 14.81 -30.60 -3.71
CA ASP A 343 16.11 -30.24 -3.13
C ASP A 343 16.00 -28.98 -2.23
N LEU A 344 15.44 -29.17 -1.04
CA LEU A 344 15.27 -28.11 -0.03
C LEU A 344 16.59 -27.39 0.28
N ALA A 345 17.68 -28.15 0.42
CA ALA A 345 18.98 -27.59 0.78
C ALA A 345 19.51 -26.65 -0.32
N ARG A 346 19.43 -27.07 -1.59
CA ARG A 346 19.83 -26.24 -2.72
C ARG A 346 18.97 -24.99 -2.85
N MET A 347 17.65 -25.13 -2.75
CA MET A 347 16.73 -24.00 -2.94
C MET A 347 16.77 -23.01 -1.77
N LYS A 348 17.06 -23.48 -0.56
CA LYS A 348 17.37 -22.62 0.59
C LYS A 348 18.65 -21.82 0.37
N ALA A 349 19.73 -22.47 -0.10
CA ALA A 349 20.99 -21.79 -0.40
C ALA A 349 20.83 -20.73 -1.52
N VAL A 350 19.98 -20.99 -2.52
CA VAL A 350 19.63 -20.03 -3.57
C VAL A 350 18.93 -18.80 -3.00
N ALA A 351 17.93 -18.98 -2.12
CA ALA A 351 17.21 -17.86 -1.52
C ALA A 351 18.15 -17.03 -0.62
N GLU A 352 18.88 -17.69 0.28
CA GLU A 352 19.81 -17.05 1.23
C GLU A 352 20.92 -16.26 0.51
N ALA A 353 21.40 -16.73 -0.64
CA ALA A 353 22.41 -16.03 -1.44
C ALA A 353 21.95 -14.63 -1.92
N THR A 354 20.65 -14.34 -1.87
CA THR A 354 20.05 -13.08 -2.30
C THR A 354 19.34 -12.31 -1.18
N GLY A 355 19.33 -12.86 0.04
CA GLY A 355 18.52 -12.35 1.16
C GLY A 355 17.02 -12.65 1.04
N GLY A 356 16.63 -13.58 0.16
CA GLY A 356 15.24 -14.03 0.02
C GLY A 356 14.85 -15.13 1.01
N ARG A 357 13.57 -15.51 0.99
CA ARG A 357 13.00 -16.58 1.83
C ARG A 357 12.77 -17.85 1.01
N HIS A 358 12.98 -18.99 1.67
CA HIS A 358 12.64 -20.29 1.14
C HIS A 358 11.35 -20.80 1.79
N PHE A 359 10.45 -21.33 0.97
CA PHE A 359 9.19 -21.93 1.36
C PHE A 359 9.10 -23.36 0.81
N HIS A 360 8.41 -24.23 1.55
CA HIS A 360 8.17 -25.60 1.16
C HIS A 360 6.69 -25.94 1.33
N ALA A 361 6.07 -26.43 0.26
CA ALA A 361 4.67 -26.84 0.23
C ALA A 361 4.57 -28.37 0.20
N PRO A 362 4.04 -29.02 1.26
CA PRO A 362 3.80 -30.46 1.26
C PRO A 362 2.61 -30.87 0.39
N ASP A 363 1.67 -29.97 0.15
CA ASP A 363 0.45 -30.20 -0.63
C ASP A 363 0.01 -28.96 -1.43
N ALA A 364 -1.00 -29.12 -2.29
CA ALA A 364 -1.52 -28.05 -3.14
C ALA A 364 -2.11 -26.87 -2.35
N THR A 365 -2.76 -27.15 -1.21
CA THR A 365 -3.39 -26.13 -0.39
C THR A 365 -2.33 -25.27 0.30
N ALA A 366 -1.32 -25.89 0.88
CA ALA A 366 -0.18 -25.20 1.47
C ALA A 366 0.58 -24.37 0.41
N LEU A 367 0.68 -24.86 -0.83
CA LEU A 367 1.27 -24.10 -1.93
C LEU A 367 0.47 -22.82 -2.20
N GLU A 368 -0.85 -22.92 -2.30
CA GLU A 368 -1.72 -21.75 -2.47
C GLU A 368 -1.57 -20.75 -1.32
N ASP A 369 -1.57 -21.21 -0.08
CA ASP A 369 -1.41 -20.37 1.11
C ASP A 369 -0.06 -19.66 1.15
N ILE A 370 1.03 -20.34 0.78
CA ILE A 370 2.36 -19.74 0.66
C ILE A 370 2.35 -18.63 -0.38
N PHE A 371 1.67 -18.83 -1.52
CA PHE A 371 1.58 -17.82 -2.56
C PHE A 371 0.78 -16.60 -2.11
N ARG A 372 -0.32 -16.81 -1.37
CA ARG A 372 -1.04 -15.72 -0.71
C ARG A 372 -0.18 -14.99 0.32
N GLU A 373 0.61 -15.70 1.14
CA GLU A 373 1.56 -15.09 2.08
C GLU A 373 2.61 -14.27 1.33
N ILE A 374 3.20 -14.79 0.24
CA ILE A 374 4.20 -14.08 -0.53
C ILE A 374 3.61 -12.82 -1.16
N ALA A 375 2.36 -12.83 -1.63
CA ALA A 375 1.69 -11.64 -2.14
C ALA A 375 1.36 -10.63 -1.01
N ALA A 376 0.89 -11.10 0.14
CA ALA A 376 0.45 -10.25 1.25
C ALA A 376 1.59 -9.64 2.08
N THR A 377 2.70 -10.37 2.23
CA THR A 377 3.86 -9.92 3.04
C THR A 377 4.73 -8.89 2.33
N LEU A 378 4.38 -8.49 1.11
CA LEU A 378 5.06 -7.44 0.36
C LEU A 378 4.73 -6.07 1.02
N PRO A 379 5.66 -5.41 1.73
CA PRO A 379 5.33 -4.28 2.61
C PRO A 379 4.74 -3.04 1.88
N VAL A 380 3.71 -2.42 2.46
CA VAL A 380 3.20 -1.09 2.07
C VAL A 380 3.41 -0.15 3.25
N MET A 381 4.00 1.04 3.05
CA MET A 381 4.11 2.02 4.15
C MET A 381 3.86 3.47 3.73
N LEU A 382 2.99 4.11 4.50
CA LEU A 382 2.90 5.56 4.65
C LEU A 382 3.93 6.00 5.69
N THR A 383 4.74 7.00 5.35
CA THR A 383 6.00 7.23 6.06
C THR A 383 5.94 8.37 7.07
N GLU A 384 5.22 9.47 6.81
CA GLU A 384 4.97 10.56 7.80
C GLU A 384 3.69 11.35 7.55
#